data_AF-A0A8T5KL17-F1
#
_entry.id   AF-A0A8T5KL17-F1
#
_cell.length_a   1.000
_cell.length_b   1.000
_cell.length_c   1.000
_cell.angle_alpha   90.00
_cell.angle_beta   90.00
_cell.angle_gamma   90.00
#
_symmetry.space_group_name_H-M   'P 1'
#
loop_
_entity.id
_entity.type
_entity.pdbx_description
1 polymer ?
#
loop_
_entity_poly.entity_id
_entity_poly.type
_entity_poly.pdbx_seq_one_letter_code
_entity_poly.pdbx_strand_id
1 'polypeptide(L)'
;MSKSLPLQPNLEHLKKQAKALLKAHQQSQPEVISRIKEHHPRLSNSSGSDILREEFSLQDAQLVIAREYGFESWPKLAEVVVMYKDLPFPTREFFQAQTDEEEPSGKLSKDVLRALENMHDEFGKLLNATLPPFLGGKVSAVTAYLDQATYREYIQYQKSRSDSGYGCIFTPAPLEGRAAVDCSRGLIAALLDHSSEKLELNQEDWTALDAICQRLWKDLRQAWSLVLPTEIEGTRLDSNPPSLEIAAPSDLVVVIGVQVSKPEWWITFCYPNALVKQAHSQLEEQQQIWSQM
;
A
#
# COMPACT_ATOMS: atom_id res chain seq x y z
N MET A 1 -14.11 -10.48 -22.66
CA MET A 1 -14.15 -9.75 -21.37
C MET A 1 -12.81 -9.94 -20.69
N SER A 2 -12.04 -8.88 -20.43
CA SER A 2 -10.78 -8.98 -19.69
C SER A 2 -11.06 -9.27 -18.20
N LYS A 3 -10.36 -10.25 -17.64
CA LYS A 3 -10.34 -10.54 -16.21
C LYS A 3 -9.53 -9.47 -15.49
N SER A 4 -9.99 -9.05 -14.32
CA SER A 4 -9.20 -8.21 -13.43
C SER A 4 -8.04 -9.01 -12.83
N LEU A 5 -6.87 -8.38 -12.68
CA LEU A 5 -5.79 -8.98 -11.92
C LEU A 5 -6.23 -9.22 -10.48
N PRO A 6 -5.82 -10.34 -9.86
CA PRO A 6 -6.04 -10.52 -8.44
C PRO A 6 -5.25 -9.46 -7.65
N LEU A 7 -5.76 -9.08 -6.48
CA LEU A 7 -5.15 -8.11 -5.56
C LEU A 7 -3.67 -8.39 -5.24
N GLN A 8 -3.22 -9.64 -5.41
CA GLN A 8 -1.83 -10.06 -5.32
C GLN A 8 -1.47 -10.89 -6.56
N PRO A 9 -1.07 -10.25 -7.67
CA PRO A 9 -0.66 -11.00 -8.83
C PRO A 9 0.68 -11.67 -8.55
N ASN A 10 0.74 -12.99 -8.70
CA ASN A 10 1.92 -13.79 -8.46
C ASN A 10 2.42 -14.39 -9.77
N LEU A 11 3.65 -14.03 -10.16
CA LEU A 11 4.21 -14.47 -11.43
C LEU A 11 4.34 -16.00 -11.54
N GLU A 12 4.64 -16.70 -10.45
CA GLU A 12 4.69 -18.17 -10.44
C GLU A 12 3.31 -18.79 -10.62
N HIS A 13 2.28 -18.18 -10.03
CA HIS A 13 0.90 -18.62 -10.24
C HIS A 13 0.46 -18.42 -11.70
N LEU A 14 0.77 -17.25 -12.29
CA LEU A 14 0.47 -16.95 -13.69
C LEU A 14 1.23 -17.87 -14.66
N LYS A 15 2.50 -18.18 -14.37
CA LYS A 15 3.27 -19.19 -15.12
C LYS A 15 2.63 -20.58 -15.03
N LYS A 16 2.11 -20.94 -13.86
CA LYS A 16 1.39 -22.22 -13.66
C LYS A 16 0.10 -22.26 -14.48
N GLN A 17 -0.64 -21.15 -14.56
CA GLN A 17 -1.82 -21.04 -15.43
C GLN A 17 -1.47 -21.18 -16.90
N ALA A 18 -0.40 -20.53 -17.38
CA ALA A 18 0.06 -20.66 -18.77
C ALA A 18 0.45 -22.12 -19.11
N LYS A 19 1.16 -22.80 -18.21
CA LYS A 19 1.49 -24.24 -18.38
C LYS A 19 0.25 -25.12 -18.40
N ALA A 20 -0.75 -24.82 -17.56
CA ALA A 20 -2.02 -25.55 -17.55
C ALA A 20 -2.79 -25.37 -18.86
N LEU A 21 -2.82 -24.15 -19.40
CA LEU A 21 -3.45 -23.84 -20.69
C LEU A 21 -2.76 -24.59 -21.86
N LEU A 22 -1.43 -24.62 -21.88
CA LEU A 22 -0.66 -25.39 -22.86
C LEU A 22 -0.98 -26.88 -22.78
N LYS A 23 -1.04 -27.45 -21.56
CA LYS A 23 -1.37 -28.87 -21.36
C LYS A 23 -2.80 -29.18 -21.82
N ALA A 24 -3.75 -28.28 -21.58
CA ALA A 24 -5.13 -28.42 -22.01
C ALA A 24 -5.25 -28.39 -23.55
N HIS A 25 -4.46 -27.55 -24.24
CA HIS A 25 -4.37 -27.55 -25.71
C HIS A 25 -3.87 -28.88 -26.25
N GLN A 26 -2.77 -29.40 -25.69
CA GLN A 26 -2.20 -30.71 -26.07
C GLN A 26 -3.19 -31.87 -25.84
N GLN A 27 -4.11 -31.72 -24.89
CA GLN A 27 -5.16 -32.69 -24.59
C GLN A 27 -6.45 -32.46 -25.37
N SER A 28 -6.47 -31.51 -26.31
CA SER A 28 -7.64 -31.16 -27.14
C SER A 28 -8.90 -30.82 -26.31
N GLN A 29 -8.71 -30.15 -25.17
CA GLN A 29 -9.80 -29.75 -24.29
C GLN A 29 -10.64 -28.61 -24.94
N PRO A 30 -11.98 -28.71 -24.97
CA PRO A 30 -12.83 -27.77 -25.70
C PRO A 30 -12.82 -26.34 -25.12
N GLU A 31 -12.62 -26.18 -23.82
CA GLU A 31 -12.56 -24.88 -23.13
C GLU A 31 -11.38 -24.00 -23.57
N VAL A 32 -10.33 -24.61 -24.13
CA VAL A 32 -9.14 -23.91 -24.61
C VAL A 32 -9.44 -23.14 -25.89
N ILE A 33 -10.29 -23.68 -26.75
CA ILE A 33 -10.63 -23.08 -28.04
C ILE A 33 -11.20 -21.68 -27.83
N SER A 34 -12.16 -21.53 -26.91
CA SER A 34 -12.79 -20.23 -26.62
C SER A 34 -11.76 -19.21 -26.11
N ARG A 35 -10.88 -19.63 -25.19
CA ARG A 35 -9.85 -18.75 -24.60
C ARG A 35 -8.82 -18.29 -25.62
N ILE A 36 -8.31 -19.21 -26.45
CA ILE A 36 -7.35 -18.89 -27.51
C ILE A 36 -8.01 -17.98 -28.55
N LYS A 37 -9.24 -18.28 -28.97
CA LYS A 37 -9.91 -17.51 -30.02
C LYS A 37 -10.20 -16.06 -29.59
N GLU A 38 -10.52 -15.85 -28.32
CA GLU A 38 -10.80 -14.52 -27.77
C GLU A 38 -9.53 -13.67 -27.55
N HIS A 39 -8.40 -14.31 -27.20
CA HIS A 39 -7.21 -13.60 -26.71
C HIS A 39 -5.92 -13.85 -27.51
N HIS A 40 -5.94 -14.62 -28.61
CA HIS A 40 -4.76 -14.88 -29.43
C HIS A 40 -4.87 -14.21 -30.82
N PRO A 41 -4.02 -13.22 -31.14
CA PRO A 41 -4.17 -12.40 -32.36
C PRO A 41 -3.98 -13.17 -33.67
N ARG A 42 -3.21 -14.27 -33.67
CA ARG A 42 -3.04 -15.11 -34.88
C ARG A 42 -4.13 -16.16 -35.05
N LEU A 43 -4.76 -16.59 -33.95
CA LEU A 43 -5.67 -17.76 -33.94
C LEU A 43 -7.15 -17.35 -33.76
N SER A 44 -7.44 -16.05 -33.66
CA SER A 44 -8.79 -15.51 -33.49
C SER A 44 -9.72 -15.81 -34.68
N ASN A 45 -9.16 -15.89 -35.88
CA ASN A 45 -9.89 -16.13 -37.13
C ASN A 45 -9.93 -17.60 -37.56
N SER A 46 -9.26 -18.49 -36.83
CA SER A 46 -9.18 -19.91 -37.15
C SER A 46 -10.40 -20.69 -36.67
N SER A 47 -10.73 -21.80 -37.34
CA SER A 47 -11.79 -22.70 -36.87
C SER A 47 -11.34 -23.45 -35.61
N GLY A 48 -12.28 -23.90 -34.77
CA GLY A 48 -11.93 -24.60 -33.52
C GLY A 48 -11.08 -25.86 -33.73
N SER A 49 -11.27 -26.56 -34.84
CA SER A 49 -10.46 -27.71 -35.25
C SER A 49 -9.06 -27.34 -35.74
N ASP A 50 -8.90 -26.15 -36.34
CA ASP A 50 -7.58 -25.69 -36.82
C ASP A 50 -6.73 -25.18 -35.64
N ILE A 51 -7.35 -24.54 -34.65
CA ILE A 51 -6.67 -24.12 -33.40
C ILE A 51 -6.03 -25.32 -32.68
N LEU A 52 -6.68 -26.48 -32.69
CA LEU A 52 -6.16 -27.70 -32.07
C LEU A 52 -5.05 -28.38 -32.89
N ARG A 53 -4.94 -28.07 -34.19
CA ARG A 53 -3.94 -28.64 -35.10
C ARG A 53 -2.69 -27.78 -35.23
N GLU A 54 -2.80 -26.49 -34.96
CA GLU A 54 -1.66 -25.57 -34.96
C GLU A 54 -0.73 -25.83 -33.77
N GLU A 55 0.56 -25.53 -33.98
CA GLU A 55 1.55 -25.55 -32.90
C GLU A 55 1.26 -24.42 -31.91
N PHE A 56 0.98 -24.79 -30.66
CA PHE A 56 0.74 -23.84 -29.57
C PHE A 56 1.88 -23.95 -28.55
N SER A 57 2.69 -22.91 -28.46
CA SER A 57 3.87 -22.89 -27.59
C SER A 57 3.55 -22.36 -26.19
N LEU A 58 4.51 -22.46 -25.27
CA LEU A 58 4.40 -21.82 -23.95
C LEU A 58 4.31 -20.29 -24.06
N GLN A 59 4.95 -19.69 -25.07
CA GLN A 59 4.90 -18.24 -25.30
C GLN A 59 3.50 -17.81 -25.73
N ASP A 60 2.83 -18.60 -26.57
CA ASP A 60 1.45 -18.35 -26.99
C ASP A 60 0.49 -18.49 -25.81
N ALA A 61 0.70 -19.50 -24.95
CA ALA A 61 -0.05 -19.65 -23.71
C ALA A 61 0.13 -18.46 -22.75
N GLN A 62 1.37 -17.96 -22.60
CA GLN A 62 1.66 -16.77 -21.81
C GLN A 62 1.01 -15.51 -22.40
N LEU A 63 0.99 -15.36 -23.72
CA LEU A 63 0.34 -14.24 -24.41
C LEU A 63 -1.18 -14.25 -24.18
N VAL A 64 -1.82 -15.43 -24.25
CA VAL A 64 -3.26 -15.58 -23.96
C VAL A 64 -3.55 -15.18 -22.52
N ILE A 65 -2.76 -15.64 -21.55
CA ILE A 65 -2.92 -15.24 -20.15
C ILE A 65 -2.73 -13.72 -19.98
N ALA A 66 -1.71 -13.12 -20.60
CA ALA A 66 -1.48 -11.68 -20.53
C ALA A 66 -2.69 -10.88 -21.06
N ARG A 67 -3.23 -11.26 -22.22
CA ARG A 67 -4.39 -10.61 -22.82
C ARG A 67 -5.69 -10.89 -22.09
N GLU A 68 -5.84 -12.04 -21.43
CA GLU A 68 -6.97 -12.30 -20.53
C GLU A 68 -7.00 -11.26 -19.40
N TYR A 69 -5.83 -10.84 -18.91
CA TYR A 69 -5.70 -9.80 -17.89
C TYR A 69 -5.59 -8.36 -18.44
N GLY A 70 -5.79 -8.17 -19.75
CA GLY A 70 -5.77 -6.84 -20.40
C GLY A 70 -4.39 -6.34 -20.82
N PHE A 71 -3.34 -7.16 -20.77
CA PHE A 71 -1.99 -6.79 -21.17
C PHE A 71 -1.68 -7.23 -22.61
N GLU A 72 -0.96 -6.39 -23.34
CA GLU A 72 -0.61 -6.66 -24.74
C GLU A 72 0.45 -7.76 -24.89
N SER A 73 1.26 -7.99 -23.84
CA SER A 73 2.35 -8.96 -23.85
C SER A 73 2.65 -9.50 -22.45
N TRP A 74 3.26 -10.69 -22.40
CA TRP A 74 3.71 -11.29 -21.15
C TRP A 74 4.78 -10.47 -20.41
N PRO A 75 5.80 -9.88 -21.08
CA PRO A 75 6.74 -8.99 -20.41
C PRO A 75 6.07 -7.79 -19.72
N LYS A 76 5.08 -7.14 -20.36
CA LYS A 76 4.34 -6.03 -19.73
C LYS A 76 3.58 -6.48 -18.49
N LEU A 77 2.91 -7.65 -18.54
CA LEU A 77 2.28 -8.23 -17.36
C LEU A 77 3.33 -8.53 -16.27
N ALA A 78 4.44 -9.17 -16.63
CA ALA A 78 5.48 -9.55 -15.67
C ALA A 78 6.15 -8.33 -15.01
N GLU A 79 6.39 -7.26 -15.79
CA GLU A 79 6.91 -5.98 -15.30
C GLU A 79 5.96 -5.36 -14.27
N VAL A 80 4.66 -5.34 -14.55
CA VAL A 80 3.66 -4.89 -13.58
C VAL A 80 3.66 -5.76 -12.33
N VAL A 81 3.69 -7.09 -12.48
CA VAL A 81 3.74 -8.01 -11.32
C VAL A 81 5.02 -7.85 -10.48
N VAL A 82 6.15 -7.54 -11.10
CA VAL A 82 7.40 -7.23 -10.41
C VAL A 82 7.30 -5.87 -9.73
N MET A 83 6.78 -4.84 -10.41
CA MET A 83 6.47 -3.55 -9.79
C MET A 83 5.53 -3.70 -8.59
N TYR A 84 4.52 -4.55 -8.63
CA TYR A 84 3.64 -4.83 -7.49
C TYR A 84 4.37 -5.39 -6.26
N LYS A 85 5.54 -6.03 -6.43
CA LYS A 85 6.37 -6.50 -5.32
C LYS A 85 7.23 -5.39 -4.72
N ASP A 86 7.62 -4.43 -5.54
CA ASP A 86 8.56 -3.37 -5.18
C ASP A 86 7.86 -2.04 -4.83
N LEU A 87 6.58 -1.91 -5.17
CA LEU A 87 5.74 -0.77 -4.80
C LEU A 87 5.09 -1.01 -3.43
N PRO A 88 5.33 -0.13 -2.44
CA PRO A 88 4.70 -0.21 -1.12
C PRO A 88 3.24 0.26 -1.12
N PHE A 89 2.65 0.57 -2.25
CA PHE A 89 1.20 0.56 -2.48
C PHE A 89 1.07 0.70 -3.99
N PRO A 90 0.16 -0.01 -4.67
CA PRO A 90 -0.13 0.33 -6.06
C PRO A 90 -0.65 1.78 -6.08
N THR A 91 0.22 2.73 -6.39
CA THR A 91 -0.13 4.15 -6.52
C THR A 91 -1.21 4.28 -7.58
N ARG A 92 -2.18 5.17 -7.32
CA ARG A 92 -3.33 5.50 -8.17
C ARG A 92 -3.07 5.67 -9.67
N GLU A 93 -1.84 5.94 -10.12
CA GLU A 93 -1.46 5.92 -11.55
C GLU A 93 -1.74 4.56 -12.22
N PHE A 94 -1.75 3.46 -11.45
CA PHE A 94 -2.16 2.14 -11.91
C PHE A 94 -3.68 1.91 -11.94
N PHE A 95 -4.44 2.51 -11.01
CA PHE A 95 -5.90 2.36 -10.97
C PHE A 95 -6.62 3.31 -11.93
N GLN A 96 -6.04 4.45 -12.29
CA GLN A 96 -6.61 5.37 -13.28
C GLN A 96 -6.44 4.91 -14.73
N ALA A 97 -5.64 3.87 -14.99
CA ALA A 97 -5.57 3.26 -16.32
C ALA A 97 -6.83 2.42 -16.65
N GLN A 98 -7.75 2.25 -15.71
CA GLN A 98 -9.01 1.55 -15.90
C GLN A 98 -10.17 2.30 -15.25
N THR A 99 -11.09 2.77 -16.09
CA THR A 99 -12.43 3.36 -15.85
C THR A 99 -12.55 4.90 -15.84
N ASP A 100 -13.11 5.42 -16.94
CA ASP A 100 -13.86 6.70 -17.01
C ASP A 100 -15.23 6.55 -16.29
N GLU A 101 -15.22 6.19 -15.01
CA GLU A 101 -16.44 6.12 -14.19
C GLU A 101 -16.38 7.11 -13.02
N GLU A 102 -17.48 7.84 -12.86
CA GLU A 102 -17.71 8.97 -11.95
C GLU A 102 -17.03 8.83 -10.57
N GLU A 103 -16.45 9.92 -10.08
CA GLU A 103 -15.80 9.97 -8.76
C GLU A 103 -16.75 9.45 -7.67
N PRO A 104 -16.39 8.38 -6.93
CA PRO A 104 -17.28 7.82 -5.93
C PRO A 104 -17.53 8.83 -4.81
N SER A 105 -18.81 9.04 -4.50
CA SER A 105 -19.30 9.89 -3.40
C SER A 105 -18.70 9.43 -2.07
N GLY A 106 -17.59 10.03 -1.65
CA GLY A 106 -16.89 9.62 -0.42
C GLY A 106 -15.41 9.97 -0.37
N LYS A 107 -14.77 10.18 -1.53
CA LYS A 107 -13.37 10.62 -1.62
C LYS A 107 -13.15 12.01 -1.03
N LEU A 108 -12.01 12.19 -0.38
CA LEU A 108 -11.57 13.49 0.14
C LEU A 108 -11.18 14.43 -1.00
N SER A 109 -11.37 15.74 -0.79
CA SER A 109 -10.94 16.78 -1.74
C SER A 109 -9.42 16.80 -1.87
N LYS A 110 -8.91 17.29 -3.00
CA LYS A 110 -7.45 17.40 -3.23
C LYS A 110 -6.75 18.29 -2.20
N ASP A 111 -7.43 19.31 -1.70
CA ASP A 111 -6.85 20.25 -0.74
C ASP A 111 -6.67 19.61 0.64
N VAL A 112 -7.63 18.77 1.07
CA VAL A 112 -7.50 17.96 2.29
C VAL A 112 -6.32 17.00 2.20
N LEU A 113 -6.18 16.31 1.06
CA LEU A 113 -5.07 15.37 0.86
C LEU A 113 -3.72 16.09 0.87
N ARG A 114 -3.61 17.25 0.21
CA ARG A 114 -2.40 18.08 0.23
C ARG A 114 -2.05 18.59 1.62
N ALA A 115 -3.05 18.98 2.42
CA ALA A 115 -2.80 19.40 3.80
C ALA A 115 -2.20 18.25 4.63
N LEU A 116 -2.73 17.03 4.45
CA LEU A 116 -2.22 15.84 5.13
C LEU A 116 -0.84 15.42 4.62
N GLU A 117 -0.57 15.56 3.31
CA GLU A 117 0.75 15.36 2.70
C GLU A 117 1.79 16.34 3.28
N ASN A 118 1.48 17.63 3.27
CA ASN A 118 2.34 18.68 3.86
C ASN A 118 2.62 18.42 5.35
N MET A 119 1.62 17.90 6.07
CA MET A 119 1.78 17.49 7.46
C MET A 119 2.81 16.36 7.58
N HIS A 120 2.75 15.34 6.74
CA HIS A 120 3.74 14.24 6.77
C HIS A 120 5.11 14.64 6.23
N ASP A 121 5.18 15.63 5.33
CA ASP A 121 6.45 16.22 4.91
C ASP A 121 7.16 16.91 6.08
N GLU A 122 6.41 17.61 6.92
CA GLU A 122 6.96 18.19 8.14
C GLU A 122 7.40 17.12 9.12
N PHE A 123 6.61 16.06 9.30
CA PHE A 123 7.02 14.90 10.08
C PHE A 123 8.33 14.28 9.56
N GLY A 124 8.48 14.10 8.24
CA GLY A 124 9.70 13.62 7.61
C GLY A 124 10.93 14.51 7.91
N LYS A 125 10.76 15.85 7.90
CA LYS A 125 11.82 16.77 8.30
C LYS A 125 12.21 16.62 9.77
N LEU A 126 11.23 16.44 10.65
CA LEU A 126 11.49 16.22 12.09
C LEU A 126 12.22 14.88 12.31
N LEU A 127 11.83 13.82 11.60
CA LEU A 127 12.54 12.54 11.64
C LEU A 127 14.01 12.66 11.22
N ASN A 128 14.33 13.51 10.24
CA ASN A 128 15.71 13.78 9.83
C ASN A 128 16.57 14.39 10.95
N ALA A 129 15.96 15.06 11.92
CA ALA A 129 16.63 15.59 13.10
C ALA A 129 16.65 14.58 14.26
N THR A 130 15.57 13.80 14.43
CA THR A 130 15.38 12.89 15.57
C THR A 130 16.09 11.55 15.43
N LEU A 131 16.13 10.97 14.22
CA LEU A 131 16.65 9.62 13.97
C LEU A 131 18.18 9.46 13.88
N PRO A 132 19.00 10.46 13.49
CA PRO A 132 20.45 10.28 13.36
C PRO A 132 21.19 9.66 14.55
N PRO A 133 20.87 9.99 15.82
CA PRO A 133 21.51 9.37 16.98
C PRO A 133 21.28 7.86 17.09
N PHE A 134 20.17 7.35 16.52
CA PHE A 134 19.79 5.94 16.58
C PHE A 134 20.27 5.16 15.35
N LEU A 135 20.29 5.80 14.18
CA LEU A 135 20.61 5.13 12.90
C LEU A 135 22.08 5.28 12.47
N GLY A 136 22.90 6.02 13.21
CA GLY A 136 24.34 6.08 12.97
C GLY A 136 24.74 6.83 11.70
N GLY A 137 24.16 8.02 11.46
CA GLY A 137 24.55 8.85 10.31
C GLY A 137 23.45 9.80 9.87
N LYS A 138 23.63 10.39 8.68
CA LYS A 138 22.63 11.28 8.08
C LYS A 138 21.41 10.44 7.65
N VAL A 139 20.24 10.84 8.13
CA VAL A 139 18.96 10.23 7.78
C VAL A 139 18.27 11.06 6.69
N SER A 140 17.56 10.39 5.78
CA SER A 140 16.67 11.02 4.80
C SER A 140 15.29 10.36 4.86
N ALA A 141 14.36 11.05 5.51
CA ALA A 141 12.95 10.72 5.64
C ALA A 141 12.13 11.63 4.73
N VAL A 142 11.33 11.04 3.85
CA VAL A 142 10.49 11.74 2.87
C VAL A 142 9.13 11.07 2.76
N THR A 143 8.07 11.87 2.60
CA THR A 143 6.76 11.34 2.18
C THR A 143 6.91 10.86 0.74
N ALA A 144 6.78 9.56 0.52
CA ALA A 144 6.97 8.98 -0.80
C ALA A 144 5.64 8.79 -1.54
N TYR A 145 4.55 8.52 -0.82
CA TYR A 145 3.22 8.44 -1.41
C TYR A 145 2.11 8.74 -0.41
N LEU A 146 0.97 9.17 -0.97
CA LEU A 146 -0.31 9.32 -0.31
C LEU A 146 -1.40 8.78 -1.25
N ASP A 147 -2.21 7.84 -0.78
CA ASP A 147 -3.32 7.28 -1.56
C ASP A 147 -4.58 7.05 -0.72
N GLN A 148 -5.71 6.86 -1.40
CA GLN A 148 -6.98 6.47 -0.78
C GLN A 148 -7.35 5.05 -1.22
N ALA A 149 -7.69 4.21 -0.25
CA ALA A 149 -8.11 2.83 -0.50
C ALA A 149 -9.19 2.42 0.49
N THR A 150 -9.75 1.23 0.32
CA THR A 150 -10.59 0.62 1.35
C THR A 150 -9.73 0.07 2.49
N TYR A 151 -10.28 0.04 3.70
CA TYR A 151 -9.56 -0.48 4.85
C TYR A 151 -9.16 -1.96 4.67
N ARG A 152 -10.00 -2.75 3.99
CA ARG A 152 -9.70 -4.13 3.62
C ARG A 152 -8.43 -4.24 2.77
N GLU A 153 -8.26 -3.35 1.79
CA GLU A 153 -7.07 -3.34 0.92
C GLU A 153 -5.82 -3.00 1.73
N TYR A 154 -5.89 -2.02 2.63
CA TYR A 154 -4.79 -1.69 3.55
C TYR A 154 -4.37 -2.89 4.42
N ILE A 155 -5.32 -3.58 5.05
CA ILE A 155 -5.01 -4.74 5.91
C ILE A 155 -4.45 -5.91 5.10
N GLN A 156 -4.96 -6.15 3.89
CA GLN A 156 -4.41 -7.18 3.00
C GLN A 156 -2.99 -6.84 2.57
N TYR A 157 -2.74 -5.56 2.29
CA TYR A 157 -1.41 -5.05 1.96
C TYR A 157 -0.43 -5.25 3.11
N GLN A 158 -0.76 -4.82 4.34
CA GLN A 158 0.08 -5.00 5.52
C GLN A 158 0.45 -6.48 5.73
N LYS A 159 -0.53 -7.39 5.65
CA LYS A 159 -0.30 -8.84 5.80
C LYS A 159 0.56 -9.46 4.71
N SER A 160 0.63 -8.83 3.54
CA SER A 160 1.42 -9.34 2.41
C SER A 160 2.89 -8.98 2.49
N ARG A 161 3.23 -7.96 3.29
CA ARG A 161 4.61 -7.50 3.48
C ARG A 161 5.39 -8.48 4.35
N SER A 162 6.50 -8.99 3.83
CA SER A 162 7.41 -9.85 4.60
C SER A 162 8.21 -9.09 5.67
N ASP A 163 8.31 -7.77 5.53
CA ASP A 163 9.04 -6.87 6.42
C ASP A 163 8.13 -6.05 7.33
N SER A 164 6.80 -6.20 7.27
CA SER A 164 5.87 -5.60 8.24
C SER A 164 5.81 -6.46 9.51
N GLY A 165 5.41 -5.83 10.62
CA GLY A 165 5.25 -6.55 11.88
C GLY A 165 5.11 -5.65 13.10
N TYR A 166 5.52 -4.39 13.05
CA TYR A 166 5.46 -3.50 14.22
C TYR A 166 4.45 -2.38 13.97
N GLY A 167 3.28 -2.51 14.57
CA GLY A 167 2.17 -1.59 14.38
C GLY A 167 1.67 -0.99 15.69
N CYS A 168 1.08 0.20 15.60
CA CYS A 168 0.48 0.91 16.72
C CYS A 168 -0.84 1.53 16.26
N ILE A 169 -1.86 1.45 17.11
CA ILE A 169 -3.08 2.27 16.98
C ILE A 169 -2.89 3.51 17.85
N PHE A 170 -3.37 4.65 17.39
CA PHE A 170 -3.36 5.88 18.18
C PHE A 170 -4.63 6.70 17.93
N THR A 171 -4.92 7.59 18.85
CA THR A 171 -6.02 8.57 18.75
C THR A 171 -5.42 9.97 18.66
N PRO A 172 -5.65 10.70 17.56
CA PRO A 172 -5.27 12.10 17.46
C PRO A 172 -6.35 13.01 18.07
N ALA A 173 -6.31 13.26 19.38
CA ALA A 173 -7.27 14.15 20.05
C ALA A 173 -7.06 15.61 19.56
N PRO A 174 -8.11 16.39 19.30
CA PRO A 174 -9.50 16.20 19.69
C PRO A 174 -10.36 15.41 18.68
N LEU A 175 -9.75 14.77 17.67
CA LEU A 175 -10.50 13.97 16.70
C LEU A 175 -11.02 12.68 17.34
N GLU A 176 -12.27 12.35 17.02
CA GLU A 176 -12.92 11.14 17.47
C GLU A 176 -12.64 10.01 16.47
N GLY A 177 -11.95 8.98 16.93
CA GLY A 177 -11.61 7.83 16.11
C GLY A 177 -10.17 7.39 16.33
N ARG A 178 -9.76 6.39 15.56
CA ARG A 178 -8.43 5.78 15.69
C ARG A 178 -7.73 5.82 14.34
N ALA A 179 -6.41 6.00 14.37
CA ALA A 179 -5.53 5.84 13.23
C ALA A 179 -4.51 4.75 13.54
N ALA A 180 -3.84 4.24 12.51
CA ALA A 180 -2.81 3.24 12.66
C ALA A 180 -1.50 3.71 12.04
N VAL A 181 -0.39 3.25 12.60
CA VAL A 181 0.93 3.33 12.00
C VAL A 181 1.56 1.94 12.01
N ASP A 182 2.28 1.60 10.94
CA ASP A 182 3.06 0.39 10.78
C ASP A 182 4.50 0.77 10.40
N CYS A 183 5.47 0.07 10.98
CA CYS A 183 6.88 0.28 10.72
C CYS A 183 7.54 -1.01 10.23
N SER A 184 8.41 -0.89 9.23
CA SER A 184 9.19 -2.02 8.74
C SER A 184 10.11 -2.59 9.84
N ARG A 185 10.24 -3.92 9.89
CA ARG A 185 11.14 -4.66 10.79
C ARG A 185 12.59 -4.19 10.67
N GLY A 186 13.03 -3.86 9.45
CA GLY A 186 14.37 -3.34 9.21
C GLY A 186 14.64 -2.03 9.96
N LEU A 187 13.64 -1.14 10.04
CA LEU A 187 13.74 0.10 10.80
C LEU A 187 13.86 -0.18 12.30
N ILE A 188 12.99 -1.04 12.84
CA ILE A 188 13.01 -1.38 14.27
C ILE A 188 14.33 -2.01 14.66
N ALA A 189 14.83 -2.94 13.84
CA ALA A 189 16.13 -3.55 14.03
C ALA A 189 17.25 -2.49 14.05
N ALA A 190 17.26 -1.58 13.07
CA ALA A 190 18.27 -0.53 12.99
C ALA A 190 18.21 0.47 14.17
N LEU A 191 17.01 0.85 14.62
CA LEU A 191 16.82 1.74 15.77
C LEU A 191 17.35 1.16 17.08
N LEU A 192 17.38 -0.17 17.18
CA LEU A 192 17.84 -0.92 18.35
C LEU A 192 19.25 -1.48 18.18
N ASP A 193 19.96 -1.16 17.08
CA ASP A 193 21.27 -1.75 16.74
C ASP A 193 21.25 -3.30 16.68
N HIS A 194 20.14 -3.86 16.19
CA HIS A 194 19.89 -5.29 16.02
C HIS A 194 19.93 -5.71 14.54
N SER A 195 20.13 -7.02 14.30
CA SER A 195 19.98 -7.60 12.96
C SER A 195 18.52 -7.84 12.60
N SER A 196 18.12 -7.47 11.37
CA SER A 196 16.74 -7.62 10.87
C SER A 196 16.31 -9.08 10.64
N GLU A 197 17.26 -10.01 10.51
CA GLU A 197 16.96 -11.43 10.21
C GLU A 197 16.43 -12.22 11.41
N LYS A 198 16.77 -11.79 12.64
CA LYS A 198 16.38 -12.45 13.90
C LYS A 198 15.94 -11.42 14.94
N LEU A 199 14.96 -10.59 14.57
CA LEU A 199 14.43 -9.59 15.49
C LEU A 199 13.44 -10.24 16.46
N GLU A 200 13.94 -10.64 17.64
CA GLU A 200 13.15 -11.04 18.80
C GLU A 200 13.43 -10.03 19.91
N LEU A 201 12.44 -9.20 20.25
CA LEU A 201 12.61 -8.10 21.20
C LEU A 201 12.46 -8.60 22.64
N ASN A 202 13.48 -8.35 23.45
CA ASN A 202 13.44 -8.56 24.90
C ASN A 202 12.84 -7.35 25.63
N GLN A 203 12.76 -7.40 26.96
CA GLN A 203 12.19 -6.30 27.76
C GLN A 203 12.98 -4.99 27.68
N GLU A 204 14.31 -5.06 27.59
CA GLU A 204 15.18 -3.88 27.46
C GLU A 204 14.98 -3.23 26.08
N ASP A 205 14.87 -4.04 25.03
CA ASP A 205 14.59 -3.58 23.66
C ASP A 205 13.26 -2.83 23.58
N TRP A 206 12.20 -3.38 24.20
CA TRP A 206 10.90 -2.72 24.27
C TRP A 206 10.95 -1.39 25.03
N THR A 207 11.76 -1.33 26.10
CA THR A 207 11.93 -0.09 26.88
C THR A 207 12.67 0.98 26.07
N ALA A 208 13.73 0.59 25.35
CA ALA A 208 14.45 1.49 24.45
C ALA A 208 13.56 1.96 23.30
N LEU A 209 12.79 1.04 22.71
CA LEU A 209 11.87 1.33 21.61
C LEU A 209 10.76 2.28 22.04
N ASP A 210 10.19 2.13 23.24
CA ASP A 210 9.19 3.06 23.77
C ASP A 210 9.76 4.46 23.93
N ALA A 211 10.98 4.59 24.47
CA ALA A 211 11.66 5.88 24.61
C ALA A 211 11.93 6.57 23.24
N ILE A 212 12.22 5.79 22.20
CA ILE A 212 12.34 6.29 20.83
C ILE A 212 10.95 6.71 20.31
N CYS A 213 9.94 5.86 20.46
CA CYS A 213 8.57 6.13 20.02
C CYS A 213 8.01 7.41 20.64
N GLN A 214 8.26 7.68 21.92
CA GLN A 214 7.84 8.93 22.57
C GLN A 214 8.39 10.18 21.86
N ARG A 215 9.61 10.12 21.30
CA ARG A 215 10.18 11.21 20.50
C ARG A 215 9.47 11.32 19.15
N LEU A 216 9.21 10.20 18.50
CA LEU A 216 8.49 10.17 17.22
C LEU A 216 7.05 10.67 17.36
N TRP A 217 6.36 10.36 18.47
CA TRP A 217 5.03 10.88 18.75
C TRP A 217 5.03 12.38 19.00
N LYS A 218 6.08 12.92 19.61
CA LYS A 218 6.26 14.36 19.74
C LYS A 218 6.45 15.02 18.37
N ASP A 219 7.24 14.40 17.49
CA ASP A 219 7.44 14.90 16.13
C ASP A 219 6.14 14.85 15.33
N LEU A 220 5.38 13.75 15.41
CA LEU A 220 4.08 13.63 14.74
C LEU A 220 3.09 14.69 15.25
N ARG A 221 3.06 14.94 16.56
CA ARG A 221 2.24 15.99 17.17
C ARG A 221 2.59 17.39 16.66
N GLN A 222 3.89 17.67 16.58
CA GLN A 222 4.38 18.94 16.04
C GLN A 222 3.99 19.08 14.57
N ALA A 223 4.11 18.02 13.77
CA ALA A 223 3.64 18.03 12.39
C ALA A 223 2.13 18.29 12.29
N TRP A 224 1.32 17.61 13.11
CA TRP A 224 -0.14 17.81 13.14
C TRP A 224 -0.56 19.27 13.37
N SER A 225 0.24 20.06 14.09
CA SER A 225 -0.04 21.49 14.31
C SER A 225 -0.19 22.32 13.04
N LEU A 226 0.30 21.82 11.88
CA LEU A 226 0.04 22.43 10.56
C LEU A 226 -1.42 22.32 10.10
N VAL A 227 -2.15 21.32 10.60
CA VAL A 227 -3.57 21.09 10.31
C VAL A 227 -4.42 21.55 11.49
N LEU A 228 -4.15 21.04 12.69
CA LEU A 228 -4.78 21.48 13.93
C LEU A 228 -3.91 21.10 15.14
N PRO A 229 -4.01 21.82 16.27
CA PRO A 229 -3.38 21.39 17.52
C PRO A 229 -3.94 20.02 17.95
N THR A 230 -3.09 19.01 17.97
CA THR A 230 -3.46 17.62 18.23
C THR A 230 -2.60 17.06 19.37
N GLU A 231 -3.17 16.21 20.22
CA GLU A 231 -2.42 15.31 21.12
C GLU A 231 -2.53 13.87 20.63
N ILE A 232 -1.47 13.08 20.81
CA ILE A 232 -1.41 11.69 20.34
C ILE A 232 -1.56 10.76 21.54
N GLU A 233 -2.68 10.05 21.61
CA GLU A 233 -3.06 9.20 22.73
C GLU A 233 -3.11 7.72 22.34
N GLY A 234 -3.06 6.84 23.35
CA GLY A 234 -3.27 5.39 23.15
C GLY A 234 -2.14 4.67 22.43
N THR A 235 -0.94 5.25 22.41
CA THR A 235 0.20 4.76 21.64
C THR A 235 0.82 3.52 22.29
N ARG A 236 0.50 2.34 21.79
CA ARG A 236 1.19 1.09 22.14
C ARG A 236 1.64 0.36 20.88
N LEU A 237 2.94 0.33 20.65
CA LEU A 237 3.55 -0.45 19.57
C LEU A 237 3.49 -1.95 19.93
N ASP A 238 3.16 -2.78 18.94
CA ASP A 238 3.05 -4.22 19.09
C ASP A 238 3.71 -4.92 17.88
N SER A 239 4.42 -6.01 18.13
CA SER A 239 5.11 -6.83 17.12
C SER A 239 4.17 -7.79 16.36
N ASN A 240 2.91 -7.86 16.77
CA ASN A 240 1.84 -8.52 16.05
C ASN A 240 0.54 -7.77 16.38
N PRO A 241 0.34 -6.57 15.80
CA PRO A 241 -0.76 -5.72 16.19
C PRO A 241 -2.07 -6.51 16.08
N PRO A 242 -2.82 -6.69 17.20
CA PRO A 242 -4.12 -7.34 17.13
C PRO A 242 -4.93 -6.59 16.09
N SER A 243 -5.69 -7.33 15.26
CA SER A 243 -6.38 -6.84 14.07
C SER A 243 -6.70 -5.37 14.22
N LEU A 244 -5.89 -4.52 13.56
CA LEU A 244 -6.09 -3.09 13.57
C LEU A 244 -7.58 -2.93 13.21
N GLU A 245 -8.40 -2.37 14.09
CA GLU A 245 -9.84 -2.21 13.87
C GLU A 245 -10.16 -0.72 13.89
N ILE A 246 -9.42 0.06 13.09
CA ILE A 246 -9.60 1.51 13.05
C ILE A 246 -10.81 1.92 12.19
N ALA A 247 -11.30 1.04 11.32
CA ALA A 247 -12.46 1.28 10.46
C ALA A 247 -13.13 -0.05 10.04
N ALA A 248 -14.33 0.01 9.46
CA ALA A 248 -14.95 -1.16 8.84
C ALA A 248 -14.20 -1.55 7.54
N PRO A 249 -14.19 -2.82 7.12
CA PRO A 249 -13.44 -3.26 5.93
C PRO A 249 -13.81 -2.52 4.63
N SER A 250 -15.04 -2.04 4.50
CA SER A 250 -15.54 -1.27 3.36
C SER A 250 -15.23 0.22 3.42
N ASP A 251 -14.81 0.74 4.58
CA ASP A 251 -14.59 2.17 4.76
C ASP A 251 -13.35 2.63 4.00
N LEU A 252 -13.40 3.86 3.50
CA LEU A 252 -12.23 4.48 2.87
C LEU A 252 -11.25 5.00 3.93
N VAL A 253 -9.97 4.82 3.63
CA VAL A 253 -8.84 5.27 4.43
C VAL A 253 -7.81 5.98 3.55
N VAL A 254 -7.09 6.93 4.13
CA VAL A 254 -5.90 7.53 3.53
C VAL A 254 -4.67 6.77 4.04
N VAL A 255 -3.85 6.27 3.13
CA VAL A 255 -2.59 5.58 3.43
C VAL A 255 -1.43 6.48 3.02
N ILE A 256 -0.49 6.71 3.94
CA ILE A 256 0.68 7.57 3.70
C ILE A 256 1.93 6.79 4.03
N GLY A 257 2.85 6.70 3.07
CA GLY A 257 4.15 6.05 3.27
C GLY A 257 5.28 7.08 3.37
N VAL A 258 5.97 7.06 4.51
CA VAL A 258 7.21 7.82 4.73
C VAL A 258 8.38 6.85 4.57
N GLN A 259 9.23 7.13 3.57
CA GLN A 259 10.45 6.39 3.31
C GLN A 259 11.58 6.94 4.17
N VAL A 260 12.35 6.07 4.83
CA VAL A 260 13.49 6.43 5.68
C VAL A 260 14.77 5.74 5.17
N SER A 261 15.71 6.54 4.67
CA SER A 261 17.11 6.21 4.32
C SER A 261 17.33 4.98 3.42
N LYS A 262 18.61 4.62 3.15
CA LYS A 262 19.04 3.41 2.42
C LYS A 262 19.84 2.50 3.36
N PRO A 263 19.51 1.21 3.54
CA PRO A 263 18.44 0.46 2.84
C PRO A 263 17.04 1.02 3.14
N GLU A 264 16.11 0.84 2.19
CA GLU A 264 14.81 1.51 2.20
C GLU A 264 13.90 0.96 3.29
N TRP A 265 13.68 1.77 4.33
CA TRP A 265 12.73 1.47 5.39
C TRP A 265 11.47 2.32 5.28
N TRP A 266 10.37 1.82 5.85
CA TRP A 266 9.05 2.42 5.72
C TRP A 266 8.38 2.64 7.07
N ILE A 267 7.75 3.80 7.21
CA ILE A 267 6.74 4.13 8.22
C ILE A 267 5.44 4.43 7.45
N THR A 268 4.40 3.63 7.67
CA THR A 268 3.14 3.71 6.94
C THR A 268 2.02 4.10 7.88
N PHE A 269 1.35 5.22 7.62
CA PHE A 269 0.18 5.67 8.36
C PHE A 269 -1.10 5.30 7.62
N CYS A 270 -2.15 5.05 8.39
CA CYS A 270 -3.49 4.78 7.90
C CYS A 270 -4.52 5.58 8.71
N TYR A 271 -5.21 6.50 8.04
CA TYR A 271 -6.21 7.39 8.61
C TYR A 271 -7.59 7.10 8.02
N PRO A 272 -8.62 6.78 8.82
CA PRO A 272 -9.97 6.67 8.30
C PRO A 272 -10.45 7.99 7.70
N ASN A 273 -11.15 7.94 6.54
CA ASN A 273 -11.65 9.15 5.90
C ASN A 273 -12.57 9.98 6.81
N ALA A 274 -13.32 9.32 7.71
CA ALA A 274 -14.16 10.00 8.70
C ALA A 274 -13.34 10.92 9.62
N LEU A 275 -12.19 10.44 10.09
CA LEU A 275 -11.27 11.18 10.95
C LEU A 275 -10.66 12.38 10.20
N VAL A 276 -10.23 12.16 8.95
CA VAL A 276 -9.65 13.24 8.14
C VAL A 276 -10.69 14.32 7.81
N LYS A 277 -11.95 13.94 7.56
CA LYS A 277 -13.07 14.89 7.37
C LYS A 277 -13.32 15.74 8.61
N GLN A 278 -13.25 15.14 9.80
CA GLN A 278 -13.40 15.87 11.06
C GLN A 278 -12.31 16.92 11.23
N ALA A 279 -11.06 16.56 10.94
CA ALA A 279 -9.93 17.50 10.98
C ALA A 279 -10.14 18.70 10.05
N HIS A 280 -10.61 18.45 8.83
CA HIS A 280 -10.92 19.52 7.88
C HIS A 280 -12.04 20.44 8.36
N SER A 281 -13.15 19.87 8.84
CA SER A 281 -14.29 20.64 9.36
C SER A 281 -13.88 21.56 10.50
N GLN A 282 -13.06 21.07 11.44
CA GLN A 282 -12.57 21.88 12.56
C GLN A 282 -11.63 23.00 12.10
N LEU A 283 -10.80 22.76 11.08
CA LEU A 283 -9.94 23.79 10.50
C LEU A 283 -10.76 24.91 9.86
N GLU A 284 -11.81 24.58 9.10
CA GLU A 284 -12.72 25.56 8.48
C GLU A 284 -13.43 26.41 9.54
N GLU A 285 -13.94 25.78 10.61
CA GLU A 285 -14.56 26.49 11.73
C GLU A 285 -13.60 27.47 12.41
N GLN A 286 -12.35 27.07 12.65
CA GLN A 286 -11.34 27.94 13.24
C GLN A 286 -11.04 29.14 12.33
N GLN A 287 -10.85 28.91 11.02
CA GLN A 287 -10.59 30.01 10.08
C GLN A 287 -11.76 31.00 10.00
N GLN A 288 -13.00 30.50 10.07
CA GLN A 288 -14.18 31.35 10.07
C GLN A 288 -14.26 32.24 11.32
N ILE A 289 -13.94 31.71 12.51
CA ILE A 289 -13.90 32.49 13.76
C ILE A 289 -12.87 33.62 13.65
N TRP A 290 -11.68 33.33 13.13
CA TRP A 290 -10.59 34.31 13.02
C TRP A 290 -10.89 35.39 11.97
N SER A 291 -11.67 35.08 10.95
CA SER A 291 -12.10 36.07 9.94
C SER A 291 -13.15 37.07 10.45
N GLN A 292 -13.79 36.78 11.59
CA GLN A 292 -14.84 37.61 12.19
C GLN A 292 -14.35 38.45 13.38
N MET A 293 -13.08 38.26 13.81
CA MET A 293 -12.42 39.04 14.86
C MET A 293 -11.58 40.16 14.27
#